data_AF-A0A6B2ECX5-F1
#
_entry.id   AF-A0A6B2ECX5-F1
#
_cell.length_a   1.000
_cell.length_b   1.000
_cell.length_c   1.000
_cell.angle_alpha   90.00
_cell.angle_beta   90.00
_cell.angle_gamma   90.00
#
_symmetry.space_group_name_H-M   'P 1'
#
loop_
_entity.id
_entity.type
_entity.pdbx_description
1 polymer ?
#
loop_
_entity_poly.entity_id
_entity_poly.type
_entity_poly.pdbx_seq_one_letter_code
_entity_poly.pdbx_strand_id
1 'polypeptide(L)'
;MILKSITILACITLVTLVPQCTATHKIPSDLRSRIRLALHMEQIHQTGAAACGAESPPPCPPSKFRSPTGECNNINHRDWAARGDILLRLFESNYADGRATPRTSRSSHALPAPESVVSRLQAITNAKLEHPHITAMLPAWGQLLAYDLVDTITPPLSCCQGGAGNR
;
A
#
# COMPACT_ATOMS: atom_id res chain seq x y z
N MET A 1 -39.77 12.58 -34.89
CA MET A 1 -38.98 11.83 -33.88
C MET A 1 -37.49 11.71 -34.23
N ILE A 2 -36.90 12.63 -35.00
CA ILE A 2 -35.47 12.55 -35.39
C ILE A 2 -34.64 13.71 -34.78
N LEU A 3 -35.28 14.77 -34.29
CA LEU A 3 -34.60 15.96 -33.78
C LEU A 3 -34.17 15.93 -32.29
N LYS A 4 -34.50 14.87 -31.54
CA LYS A 4 -34.08 14.71 -30.13
C LYS A 4 -32.79 13.88 -29.96
N SER A 5 -32.34 13.17 -31.00
CA SER A 5 -31.12 12.35 -30.93
C SER A 5 -29.83 13.12 -31.21
N ILE A 6 -29.90 14.27 -31.89
CA ILE A 6 -28.72 15.02 -32.32
C ILE A 6 -28.17 15.89 -31.18
N THR A 7 -29.02 16.41 -30.30
CA THR A 7 -28.61 17.24 -29.15
C THR A 7 -27.96 16.45 -28.01
N ILE A 8 -28.19 15.13 -27.93
CA ILE A 8 -27.54 14.27 -26.92
C ILE A 8 -26.12 13.86 -27.37
N LEU A 9 -25.87 13.77 -28.68
CA LEU A 9 -24.57 13.35 -29.21
C LEU A 9 -23.50 14.44 -29.13
N ALA A 10 -23.88 15.71 -29.10
CA ALA A 10 -22.96 16.85 -29.02
C ALA A 10 -22.40 17.11 -27.61
N CYS A 11 -23.09 16.67 -26.55
CA CYS A 11 -22.55 16.77 -25.17
C CYS A 11 -21.59 15.63 -24.81
N ILE A 12 -21.54 14.55 -25.59
CA ILE A 12 -20.69 13.38 -25.31
C ILE A 12 -19.25 13.57 -25.86
N THR A 13 -19.04 14.51 -26.78
CA THR A 13 -17.77 14.67 -27.51
C THR A 13 -16.84 15.76 -27.00
N LEU A 14 -17.09 16.35 -25.82
CA LEU A 14 -16.21 17.36 -25.22
C LEU A 14 -15.62 16.95 -23.85
N VAL A 15 -15.46 15.65 -23.58
CA VAL A 15 -14.81 15.13 -22.36
C VAL A 15 -13.68 14.14 -22.69
N THR A 16 -12.98 14.34 -23.81
CA THR A 16 -11.77 13.57 -24.11
C THR A 16 -10.54 14.47 -24.06
N LEU A 17 -9.56 14.02 -23.27
CA LEU A 17 -8.19 14.52 -23.08
C LEU A 17 -7.96 15.55 -21.96
N VAL A 18 -8.23 15.12 -20.73
CA VAL A 18 -7.16 15.17 -19.72
C VAL A 18 -7.09 13.79 -19.10
N PRO A 19 -5.97 13.05 -19.21
CA PRO A 19 -5.73 11.94 -18.31
C PRO A 19 -5.49 12.56 -16.94
N GLN A 20 -6.57 12.86 -16.23
CA GLN A 20 -6.46 13.15 -14.82
C GLN A 20 -5.98 11.84 -14.21
N CYS A 21 -4.70 11.83 -13.81
CA CYS A 21 -4.20 10.95 -12.78
C CYS A 21 -5.02 11.23 -11.52
N THR A 22 -6.26 10.75 -11.45
CA THR A 22 -7.05 10.67 -10.23
C THR A 22 -6.60 9.44 -9.45
N ALA A 23 -5.30 9.36 -9.16
CA ALA A 23 -4.83 8.58 -8.05
C ALA A 23 -5.24 9.30 -6.76
N THR A 24 -6.52 9.24 -6.40
CA THR A 24 -7.02 9.82 -5.15
C THR A 24 -6.84 8.83 -4.01
N HIS A 25 -5.62 8.38 -3.78
CA HIS A 25 -5.15 8.28 -2.40
C HIS A 25 -4.05 9.32 -2.26
N LYS A 26 -4.46 10.57 -2.01
CA LYS A 26 -3.52 11.65 -1.73
C LYS A 26 -2.72 11.21 -0.51
N ILE A 27 -1.44 10.88 -0.71
CA ILE A 27 -0.50 10.56 0.38
C ILE A 27 -0.67 11.64 1.47
N PRO A 28 -0.98 11.22 2.72
CA PRO A 28 -1.14 12.15 3.84
C PRO A 28 0.07 13.08 3.95
N SER A 29 -0.16 14.37 4.19
CA SER A 29 0.90 15.37 4.15
C SER A 29 2.03 15.10 5.15
N ASP A 30 1.68 14.52 6.31
CA ASP A 30 2.60 14.09 7.36
C ASP A 30 3.55 12.96 6.91
N LEU A 31 3.13 12.12 5.96
CA LEU A 31 3.94 11.00 5.47
C LEU A 31 4.81 11.35 4.25
N ARG A 32 4.60 12.50 3.61
CA ARG A 32 5.30 12.87 2.37
C ARG A 32 6.82 12.96 2.54
N SER A 33 7.30 13.49 3.66
CA SER A 33 8.73 13.60 3.94
C SER A 33 9.37 12.22 4.12
N ARG A 34 8.74 11.37 4.94
CA ARG A 34 9.18 9.98 5.19
C ARG A 34 9.21 9.15 3.91
N ILE A 35 8.17 9.24 3.09
CA ILE A 35 8.09 8.51 1.81
C ILE A 35 9.17 8.99 0.82
N ARG A 36 9.38 10.31 0.69
CA ARG A 36 10.46 10.83 -0.15
C ARG A 36 11.83 10.34 0.29
N LEU A 37 12.07 10.33 1.61
CA LEU A 37 13.32 9.83 2.16
C LEU A 37 13.50 8.33 1.87
N ALA A 38 12.47 7.52 2.09
CA ALA A 38 12.51 6.09 1.82
C ALA A 38 12.77 5.77 0.34
N LEU A 39 12.08 6.46 -0.59
CA LEU A 39 12.31 6.32 -2.02
C LEU A 39 13.73 6.71 -2.42
N HIS A 40 14.27 7.78 -1.83
CA HIS A 40 15.64 8.20 -2.08
C HIS A 40 16.65 7.16 -1.57
N MET A 41 16.40 6.56 -0.41
CA MET A 41 17.21 5.46 0.13
C MET A 41 17.18 4.22 -0.77
N GLU A 42 16.01 3.85 -1.32
CA GLU A 42 15.91 2.77 -2.29
C GLU A 42 16.72 3.07 -3.56
N GLN A 43 16.67 4.31 -4.06
CA GLN A 43 17.41 4.72 -5.24
C GLN A 43 18.92 4.73 -5.01
N ILE A 44 19.39 5.28 -3.88
CA ILE A 44 20.81 5.28 -3.51
C ILE A 44 21.34 3.84 -3.43
N HIS A 45 20.57 2.92 -2.87
CA HIS A 45 20.96 1.51 -2.81
C HIS A 45 21.10 0.90 -4.22
N GLN A 46 20.39 1.40 -5.23
CA GLN A 46 20.58 0.96 -6.63
C GLN A 46 21.86 1.51 -7.25
N THR A 47 22.23 2.76 -6.95
CA THR A 47 23.35 3.45 -7.60
C THR A 47 24.67 3.35 -6.84
N GLY A 48 24.66 2.85 -5.60
CA GLY A 48 25.84 2.80 -4.74
C GLY A 48 26.35 4.18 -4.31
N ALA A 49 25.53 5.22 -4.44
CA ALA A 49 25.89 6.58 -4.05
C ALA A 49 26.09 6.67 -2.53
N ALA A 50 26.92 7.62 -2.08
CA ALA A 50 27.11 7.85 -0.65
C ALA A 50 25.78 8.23 0.01
N ALA A 51 25.44 7.56 1.12
CA ALA A 51 24.25 7.89 1.89
C ALA A 51 24.33 9.33 2.41
N CYS A 52 23.28 10.12 2.18
CA CYS A 52 23.12 11.40 2.87
C CYS A 52 23.06 11.11 4.38
N GLY A 53 23.85 11.82 5.18
CA GLY A 53 23.81 11.67 6.64
C GLY A 53 22.39 11.92 7.14
N ALA A 54 21.78 10.91 7.77
CA ALA A 54 20.50 11.08 8.43
C ALA A 54 20.72 12.04 9.60
N GLU A 55 20.09 13.21 9.54
CA GLU A 55 20.12 14.18 10.65
C GLU A 55 19.50 13.51 11.89
N SER A 56 20.18 13.64 13.04
CA SER A 56 19.64 13.10 14.29
C SER A 56 18.31 13.79 14.58
N PRO A 57 17.22 13.04 14.84
CA PRO A 57 15.95 13.65 15.17
C PRO A 57 16.08 14.51 16.44
N PRO A 58 15.32 15.61 16.55
CA PRO A 58 15.35 16.43 17.76
C PRO A 58 14.83 15.62 18.97
N PRO A 59 15.23 15.99 20.19
CA PRO A 59 14.81 15.31 21.40
C PRO A 59 13.28 15.32 21.55
N CYS A 60 12.76 14.25 22.15
CA CYS A 60 11.32 14.09 22.34
C CYS A 60 10.75 15.15 23.29
N PRO A 61 9.70 15.90 22.90
CA PRO A 61 9.08 16.89 23.76
C PRO A 61 8.32 16.19 24.91
N PRO A 62 8.33 16.74 26.14
CA PRO A 62 7.52 16.21 27.22
C PRO A 62 6.03 16.40 26.92
N SER A 63 5.27 15.30 26.96
CA SER A 63 3.82 15.32 26.77
C SER A 63 3.16 14.34 27.74
N LYS A 64 1.98 14.71 28.25
CA LYS A 64 1.13 13.81 29.05
C LYS A 64 0.39 12.79 28.16
N PHE A 65 0.19 13.11 26.89
CA PHE A 65 -0.64 12.34 25.96
C PHE A 65 0.19 11.79 24.80
N ARG A 66 -0.31 10.69 24.22
CA ARG A 66 0.28 10.08 23.03
C ARG A 66 0.20 11.05 21.85
N SER A 67 1.26 11.10 21.05
CA SER A 67 1.20 11.74 19.74
C SER A 67 0.23 10.97 18.84
N PRO A 68 -0.60 11.64 18.02
CA PRO A 68 -1.38 10.98 16.97
C PRO A 68 -0.52 10.19 15.97
N THR A 69 0.77 10.54 15.84
CA THR A 69 1.72 9.82 14.97
C THR A 69 2.37 8.61 15.65
N GLY A 70 2.22 8.44 16.97
CA GLY A 70 2.92 7.40 17.74
C GLY A 70 4.40 7.71 18.03
N GLU A 71 4.95 8.80 17.50
CA GLU A 71 6.32 9.24 17.80
C GLU A 71 6.54 9.47 19.30
N CYS A 72 7.78 9.24 19.75
CA CYS A 72 8.21 9.47 21.13
C CYS A 72 7.51 8.59 22.18
N ASN A 73 6.82 7.52 21.77
CA ASN A 73 6.37 6.48 22.70
C ASN A 73 7.58 5.75 23.31
N ASN A 74 8.68 5.63 22.56
CA ASN A 74 9.99 5.20 23.06
C ASN A 74 10.98 6.38 22.93
N ILE A 75 11.51 6.85 24.06
CA ILE A 75 12.39 8.03 24.12
C ILE A 75 13.76 7.74 23.50
N ASN A 76 14.25 6.50 23.62
CA ASN A 76 15.53 6.09 23.05
C ASN A 76 15.41 5.83 21.54
N HIS A 77 14.22 5.46 21.08
CA HIS A 77 13.93 5.15 19.68
C HIS A 77 12.63 5.81 19.25
N ARG A 78 12.71 7.12 18.94
CA ARG A 78 11.57 7.99 18.66
C ARG A 78 10.58 7.41 17.64
N ASP A 79 11.09 6.78 16.58
CA ASP A 79 10.30 6.35 15.43
C ASP A 79 9.73 4.93 15.55
N TRP A 80 10.13 4.15 16.56
CA TRP A 80 9.69 2.75 16.66
C TRP A 80 8.17 2.63 16.73
N ALA A 81 7.60 1.97 15.73
CA ALA A 81 6.15 1.78 15.55
C ALA A 81 5.38 3.11 15.44
N ALA A 82 6.05 4.20 15.09
CA ALA A 82 5.39 5.43 14.67
C ALA A 82 4.74 5.23 13.29
N ARG A 83 3.71 6.03 13.00
CA ARG A 83 3.03 6.03 11.70
C ARG A 83 4.03 6.33 10.58
N GLY A 84 4.03 5.47 9.56
CA GLY A 84 4.96 5.60 8.43
C GLY A 84 6.36 5.07 8.68
N ASP A 85 6.59 4.43 9.82
CA ASP A 85 7.74 3.55 10.03
C ASP A 85 7.60 2.24 9.22
N ILE A 86 8.70 1.54 9.03
CA ILE A 86 8.73 0.27 8.30
C ILE A 86 8.13 -0.87 9.13
N LEU A 87 7.52 -1.85 8.47
CA LEU A 87 7.07 -3.06 9.15
C LEU A 87 8.26 -3.91 9.59
N LEU A 88 8.25 -4.34 10.86
CA LEU A 88 9.27 -5.22 11.41
C LEU A 88 9.25 -6.58 10.69
N ARG A 89 10.42 -7.05 10.26
CA ARG A 89 10.60 -8.40 9.69
C ARG A 89 11.07 -9.35 10.78
N LEU A 90 10.25 -10.37 11.09
CA LEU A 90 10.62 -11.44 12.03
C LEU A 90 11.52 -12.51 11.41
N PHE A 91 11.49 -12.62 10.07
CA PHE A 91 12.28 -13.56 9.28
C PHE A 91 12.89 -12.85 8.07
N GLU A 92 13.92 -13.46 7.48
CA GLU A 92 14.54 -12.97 6.25
C GLU A 92 13.53 -12.88 5.09
N SER A 93 13.71 -11.87 4.25
CA SER A 93 12.87 -11.69 3.07
C SER A 93 13.16 -12.72 1.99
N ASN A 94 12.11 -13.21 1.32
CA ASN A 94 12.21 -14.13 0.21
C ASN A 94 11.59 -13.49 -1.05
N TYR A 95 12.43 -12.80 -1.81
CA TYR A 95 12.10 -12.16 -3.10
C TYR A 95 12.87 -12.88 -4.21
N ALA A 96 12.36 -12.84 -5.44
CA ALA A 96 13.00 -13.54 -6.57
C ALA A 96 14.39 -12.95 -6.92
N ASP A 97 14.55 -11.65 -6.75
CA ASP A 97 15.81 -10.91 -6.89
C ASP A 97 16.52 -10.64 -5.55
N GLY A 98 16.03 -11.22 -4.44
CA GLY A 98 16.53 -10.95 -3.09
C GLY A 98 16.18 -9.56 -2.55
N ARG A 99 15.35 -8.77 -3.25
CA ARG A 99 15.09 -7.37 -2.89
C ARG A 99 13.63 -6.95 -2.91
N ALA A 100 12.95 -7.06 -4.06
CA ALA A 100 11.64 -6.45 -4.25
C ALA A 100 10.71 -7.26 -5.18
N THR A 101 11.23 -8.01 -6.15
CA THR A 101 10.35 -8.78 -7.04
C THR A 101 9.67 -9.91 -6.28
N PRO A 102 8.33 -10.08 -6.44
CA PRO A 102 7.60 -11.16 -5.80
C PRO A 102 8.26 -12.51 -6.04
N ARG A 103 8.28 -13.36 -5.00
CA ARG A 103 8.94 -14.67 -5.07
C ARG A 103 8.41 -15.51 -6.23
N THR A 104 9.28 -16.33 -6.78
CA THR A 104 8.92 -17.40 -7.72
C THR A 104 8.77 -18.73 -6.98
N SER A 105 8.41 -19.78 -7.72
CA SER A 105 8.32 -21.12 -7.16
C SER A 105 9.70 -21.67 -6.81
N ARG A 106 9.76 -22.49 -5.76
CA ARG A 106 10.97 -23.28 -5.43
C ARG A 106 11.12 -24.51 -6.33
N SER A 107 10.05 -24.93 -6.99
CA SER A 107 10.04 -26.06 -7.92
C SER A 107 10.10 -25.60 -9.38
N SER A 108 10.14 -26.55 -10.31
CA SER A 108 10.19 -26.28 -11.76
C SER A 108 8.92 -25.64 -12.35
N HIS A 109 7.85 -25.46 -11.56
CA HIS A 109 6.56 -24.95 -12.03
C HIS A 109 6.31 -23.54 -11.53
N ALA A 110 5.58 -22.70 -12.29
CA ALA A 110 5.17 -21.38 -11.83
C ALA A 110 4.23 -21.46 -10.60
N LEU A 111 4.21 -20.41 -9.78
CA LEU A 111 3.18 -20.30 -8.74
C LEU A 111 1.79 -20.18 -9.38
N PRO A 112 0.76 -20.81 -8.79
CA PRO A 112 -0.59 -20.70 -9.31
C PRO A 112 -1.07 -19.25 -9.24
N ALA A 113 -1.92 -18.86 -10.18
CA ALA A 113 -2.48 -17.53 -10.20
C ALA A 113 -3.38 -17.32 -8.95
N PRO A 114 -3.30 -16.16 -8.26
CA PRO A 114 -4.02 -15.95 -7.00
C PRO A 114 -5.53 -16.20 -7.11
N GLU A 115 -6.16 -15.80 -8.20
CA GLU A 115 -7.58 -15.99 -8.47
C GLU A 115 -7.97 -17.46 -8.59
N SER A 116 -7.07 -18.30 -9.13
CA SER A 116 -7.31 -19.74 -9.24
C SER A 116 -7.27 -20.43 -7.88
N VAL A 117 -6.45 -19.93 -6.95
CA VAL A 117 -6.37 -20.45 -5.58
C VAL A 117 -7.61 -20.03 -4.81
N VAL A 118 -7.98 -18.75 -4.89
CA VAL A 118 -9.18 -18.21 -4.22
C VAL A 118 -10.44 -18.92 -4.69
N SER A 119 -10.65 -19.07 -6.00
CA SER A 119 -11.84 -19.75 -6.54
C SER A 119 -11.93 -21.22 -6.11
N ARG A 120 -10.80 -21.95 -6.09
CA ARG A 120 -10.77 -23.33 -5.60
C ARG A 120 -11.10 -23.42 -4.12
N LEU A 121 -10.55 -22.53 -3.29
CA LEU A 121 -10.85 -22.49 -1.86
C LEU A 121 -12.33 -22.15 -1.60
N GLN A 122 -12.89 -21.19 -2.33
CA GLN A 122 -14.30 -20.84 -2.24
C GLN A 122 -15.22 -22.00 -2.64
N ALA A 123 -14.85 -22.77 -3.67
CA ALA A 123 -15.63 -23.92 -4.12
C ALA A 123 -15.73 -25.06 -3.08
N ILE A 124 -14.73 -25.24 -2.23
CA ILE A 124 -14.71 -26.26 -1.17
C ILE A 124 -15.21 -25.76 0.19
N THR A 125 -15.35 -24.44 0.36
CA THR A 125 -15.76 -23.84 1.63
C THR A 125 -17.29 -23.75 1.71
N ASN A 126 -17.87 -24.23 2.80
CA ASN A 126 -19.31 -24.09 3.03
C ASN A 126 -19.65 -22.67 3.52
N ALA A 127 -20.19 -21.84 2.64
CA ALA A 127 -20.58 -20.46 2.95
C ALA A 127 -21.69 -20.32 4.00
N LYS A 128 -22.40 -21.42 4.33
CA LYS A 128 -23.48 -21.44 5.34
C LYS A 128 -23.05 -22.07 6.66
N LEU A 129 -21.76 -22.38 6.83
CA LEU A 129 -21.27 -22.95 8.06
C LEU A 129 -21.29 -21.89 9.16
N GLU A 130 -22.22 -22.04 10.10
CA GLU A 130 -22.33 -21.20 11.30
C GLU A 130 -21.73 -21.93 12.50
N HIS A 131 -21.03 -21.20 13.36
CA HIS A 131 -20.47 -21.75 14.59
C HIS A 131 -21.39 -21.41 15.78
N PRO A 132 -21.85 -22.39 16.58
CA PRO A 132 -22.92 -22.20 17.57
C PRO A 132 -22.55 -21.26 18.72
N HIS A 133 -21.27 -20.95 18.89
CA HIS A 133 -20.74 -20.14 19.99
C HIS A 133 -19.98 -18.89 19.53
N ILE A 134 -19.99 -18.55 18.23
CA ILE A 134 -19.30 -17.37 17.70
C ILE A 134 -20.33 -16.41 17.15
N THR A 135 -20.25 -15.15 17.58
CA THR A 135 -21.10 -14.08 17.07
C THR A 135 -20.46 -13.41 15.86
N ALA A 136 -21.28 -12.75 15.04
CA ALA A 136 -20.80 -11.91 13.95
C ALA A 136 -19.91 -10.74 14.42
N MET A 137 -19.87 -10.44 15.72
CA MET A 137 -19.00 -9.42 16.30
C MET A 137 -17.53 -9.81 16.23
N LEU A 138 -17.19 -11.11 16.27
CA LEU A 138 -15.80 -11.57 16.25
C LEU A 138 -15.03 -11.09 15.00
N PRO A 139 -15.49 -11.36 13.76
CA PRO A 139 -14.79 -10.88 12.57
C PRO A 139 -14.81 -9.34 12.46
N ALA A 140 -15.89 -8.67 12.87
CA ALA A 140 -15.97 -7.21 12.84
C ALA A 140 -14.95 -6.55 13.79
N TRP A 141 -14.81 -7.06 15.01
CA TRP A 141 -13.81 -6.61 15.97
C TRP A 141 -12.38 -6.90 15.49
N GLY A 142 -12.15 -8.07 14.89
CA GLY A 142 -10.87 -8.40 14.27
C GLY A 142 -10.46 -7.41 13.19
N GLN A 143 -11.40 -6.99 12.34
CA GLN A 143 -11.14 -5.99 11.31
C GLN A 143 -10.89 -4.59 11.89
N LEU A 144 -11.61 -4.20 12.93
CA LEU A 144 -11.36 -2.94 13.65
C LEU A 144 -9.93 -2.89 14.20
N LEU A 145 -9.51 -3.95 14.89
CA LEU A 145 -8.15 -4.06 15.43
C LEU A 145 -7.09 -4.07 14.33
N ALA A 146 -7.33 -4.79 13.23
CA ALA A 146 -6.38 -4.84 12.12
C ALA A 146 -6.13 -3.45 11.51
N TYR A 147 -7.20 -2.66 11.30
CA TYR A 147 -7.09 -1.31 10.76
C TYR A 147 -6.50 -0.29 11.73
N ASP A 148 -6.62 -0.50 13.05
CA ASP A 148 -5.96 0.35 14.05
C ASP A 148 -4.45 0.06 14.13
N LEU A 149 -4.05 -1.18 13.88
CA LEU A 149 -2.65 -1.62 14.00
C LEU A 149 -1.82 -1.38 12.74
N VAL A 150 -2.36 -1.68 11.55
CA VAL A 150 -1.58 -1.70 10.31
C VAL A 150 -2.39 -1.16 9.14
N ASP A 151 -1.78 -0.22 8.42
CA ASP A 151 -2.22 0.19 7.09
C ASP A 151 -1.00 0.35 6.17
N THR A 152 -1.13 -0.06 4.92
CA THR A 152 -0.06 0.00 3.93
C THR A 152 -0.48 0.87 2.76
N ILE A 153 0.32 1.89 2.44
CA ILE A 153 0.08 2.74 1.29
C ILE A 153 0.60 2.02 0.04
N THR A 154 -0.30 1.46 -0.76
CA THR A 154 0.02 1.03 -2.12
C THR A 154 0.00 2.24 -3.06
N PRO A 155 1.15 2.66 -3.63
CA PRO A 155 1.14 3.66 -4.67
C PRO A 155 0.36 3.14 -5.89
N PRO A 156 -0.36 4.00 -6.62
CA PRO A 156 -1.02 3.62 -7.86
C PRO A 156 0.01 3.02 -8.84
N LEU A 157 -0.26 1.80 -9.30
CA LEU A 157 0.54 1.06 -10.29
C LEU A 157 0.70 1.79 -11.64
N SER A 158 -0.07 2.85 -11.91
CA SER A 158 -0.14 3.52 -13.20
C SER A 158 0.76 4.74 -13.35
N CYS A 159 1.42 5.24 -12.30
CA CYS A 159 2.21 6.48 -12.41
C CYS A 159 3.52 6.34 -13.22
N CYS A 160 3.95 5.12 -13.54
CA CYS A 160 5.15 4.87 -14.35
C CYS A 160 4.85 4.46 -15.80
N GLN A 161 3.58 4.43 -16.24
CA GLN A 161 3.25 4.25 -17.66
C GLN A 161 3.33 5.59 -18.40
N GLY A 162 4.54 6.15 -18.44
CA GLY A 162 4.91 7.17 -19.40
C GLY A 162 5.32 6.53 -20.72
N GLY A 163 4.39 6.50 -21.69
CA GLY A 163 4.67 6.41 -23.12
C GLY A 163 5.67 5.35 -23.61
N ALA A 164 5.24 4.09 -23.67
CA ALA A 164 5.78 3.19 -24.69
C ALA A 164 5.17 3.61 -26.05
N GLY A 165 5.74 4.66 -26.64
CA GLY A 165 5.46 5.03 -28.02
C GLY A 165 5.86 3.88 -28.95
N ASN A 166 4.97 3.61 -29.91
CA ASN A 166 5.14 2.70 -31.04
C ASN A 166 6.60 2.57 -31.50
N ARG A 167 7.12 1.34 -31.43
CA ARG A 167 7.95 0.77 -32.49
C ARG A 167 7.18 -0.36 -33.14
#